data_AF-A0A645BUW1-F1
#
_entry.id   AF-A0A645BUW1-F1
#
_cell.length_a   1.000
_cell.length_b   1.000
_cell.length_c   1.000
_cell.angle_alpha   90.00
_cell.angle_beta   90.00
_cell.angle_gamma   90.00
#
_symmetry.space_group_name_H-M   'P 1'
#
loop_
_entity.id
_entity.type
_entity.pdbx_description
1 polymer ?
#
loop_
_entity_poly.entity_id
_entity_poly.type
_entity_poly.pdbx_seq_one_letter_code
_entity_poly.pdbx_strand_id
1 'polypeptide(L)'
;MLVDTYDVLKSGVPNAIKVFDELKAKGHKPMGIRIDSGDLQYLSVEAKKLFEEAGYTDLSYTASNDLDEYTIASLKSSGAAINSWGVGTKLITSAESPSLGGVYKLAGSYDGDTLVPKIKVSEEPEKINNPGFKKVVRIYNEDNMAEADLIMLHDEKIDTNKPLTIFDPTYTWKHITFHNYTIKELQKPLFKNGECKYVSKSVNEVKKYVNDQFNTLWDAYKRFSNHKKYKVDLSDKLWTLKSDLLDSKKRL
;
A
#
# COMPACT_ATOMS: atom_id res chain seq x y z
N MET A 1 8.77 24.23 17.82
CA MET A 1 10.14 24.67 18.17
C MET A 1 11.04 23.45 18.29
N LEU A 2 12.24 23.45 17.71
CA LEU A 2 13.24 22.39 17.93
C LEU A 2 13.83 22.55 19.34
N VAL A 3 13.89 21.48 20.14
CA VAL A 3 14.27 21.59 21.57
C VAL A 3 15.51 20.77 21.96
N ASP A 4 16.12 20.02 21.05
CA ASP A 4 17.18 19.07 21.36
C ASP A 4 18.58 19.49 20.88
N THR A 5 18.78 20.78 20.57
CA THR A 5 20.10 21.30 20.14
C THR A 5 21.18 21.17 21.23
N TYR A 6 20.81 21.28 22.51
CA TYR A 6 21.75 21.19 23.63
C TYR A 6 21.32 20.13 24.64
N ASP A 7 20.16 20.33 25.28
CA ASP A 7 19.55 19.39 26.22
C ASP A 7 18.04 19.64 26.22
N VAL A 8 17.26 18.60 25.94
CA VAL A 8 15.80 18.71 25.82
C VAL A 8 15.17 19.19 27.12
N LEU A 9 15.50 18.58 28.26
CA LEU A 9 14.79 18.78 29.52
C LEU A 9 15.35 19.95 30.32
N LYS A 10 16.66 20.20 30.24
CA LYS A 10 17.34 21.25 31.02
C LYS A 10 17.42 22.59 30.30
N SER A 11 17.29 22.61 28.97
CA SER A 11 17.44 23.84 28.17
C SER A 11 16.29 24.05 27.21
N GLY A 12 16.03 23.10 26.31
CA GLY A 12 15.07 23.25 25.23
C GLY A 12 13.64 23.47 25.69
N VAL A 13 13.11 22.58 26.52
CA VAL A 13 11.76 22.66 27.08
C VAL A 13 11.59 23.91 27.96
N PRO A 14 12.48 24.22 28.94
CA PRO A 14 12.38 25.46 29.71
C PRO A 14 12.38 26.73 28.86
N ASN A 15 13.18 26.78 27.80
CA ASN A 15 13.20 27.94 26.90
C ASN A 15 11.96 27.98 26.00
N ALA A 16 11.45 26.83 25.56
CA ALA A 16 10.20 26.76 24.81
C ALA A 16 9.02 27.26 25.64
N ILE A 17 8.93 26.92 26.94
CA ILE A 17 7.89 27.42 27.85
C ILE A 17 7.93 28.96 27.92
N LYS A 18 9.11 29.56 28.14
CA LYS A 18 9.26 31.03 28.17
C LYS A 18 8.76 31.69 26.89
N VAL A 19 9.18 31.16 25.73
CA VAL A 19 8.74 31.67 24.43
C VAL A 19 7.24 31.47 24.22
N PHE A 20 6.69 30.35 24.69
CA PHE A 20 5.26 30.07 24.59
C PHE A 20 4.43 31.03 25.45
N ASP A 21 4.91 31.41 26.64
CA ASP A 21 4.27 32.41 27.49
C ASP A 21 4.24 33.78 26.80
N GLU A 22 5.36 34.20 26.20
CA GLU A 22 5.44 35.45 25.44
C GLU A 22 4.52 35.44 24.21
N LEU A 23 4.43 34.32 23.49
CA LEU A 23 3.53 34.15 22.35
C LEU A 23 2.06 34.23 22.79
N LYS A 24 1.72 33.56 23.89
CA LYS A 24 0.38 33.58 24.47
C LYS A 24 -0.02 34.98 24.93
N ALA A 25 0.89 35.73 25.55
CA ALA A 25 0.69 37.12 25.95
C ALA A 25 0.42 38.04 24.74
N LYS A 26 0.95 37.70 23.57
CA LYS A 26 0.70 38.38 22.28
C LYS A 26 -0.55 37.88 21.54
N GLY A 27 -1.32 36.96 22.13
CA GLY A 27 -2.53 36.40 21.53
C GLY A 27 -2.30 35.27 20.53
N HIS A 28 -1.09 34.70 20.46
CA HIS A 28 -0.78 33.55 19.61
C HIS A 28 -0.87 32.23 20.37
N LYS A 29 -1.26 31.15 19.68
CA LYS A 29 -1.31 29.80 20.25
C LYS A 29 -0.01 29.03 19.94
N PRO A 30 0.74 28.58 20.96
CA PRO A 30 1.86 27.65 20.74
C PRO A 30 1.38 26.33 20.14
N MET A 31 2.11 25.82 19.14
CA MET A 31 1.72 24.61 18.42
C MET A 31 2.41 23.34 18.93
N GLY A 32 3.61 23.45 19.50
CA GLY A 32 4.36 22.28 19.96
C GLY A 32 5.86 22.32 19.72
N ILE A 33 6.49 21.17 19.98
CA ILE A 33 7.94 20.98 19.92
C ILE A 33 8.33 19.86 18.94
N ARG A 34 9.59 19.89 18.51
CA ARG A 34 10.23 18.82 17.75
C ARG A 34 11.41 18.25 18.55
N ILE A 35 11.46 16.92 18.67
CA ILE A 35 12.56 16.16 19.25
C ILE A 35 13.16 15.30 18.13
N ASP A 36 14.45 15.48 17.86
CA ASP A 36 15.14 14.94 16.68
C ASP A 36 16.19 13.88 17.05
N SER A 37 16.39 13.61 18.34
CA SER A 37 17.47 12.77 18.85
C SER A 37 17.18 12.24 20.27
N GLY A 38 18.00 11.29 20.72
CA GLY A 38 17.91 10.69 22.05
C GLY A 38 16.79 9.65 22.21
N ASP A 39 16.46 9.30 23.45
CA ASP A 39 15.34 8.40 23.76
C ASP A 39 14.00 9.15 23.57
N LEU A 40 13.43 9.02 22.37
CA LEU A 40 12.21 9.70 21.99
C LEU A 40 11.01 9.37 22.89
N GLN A 41 10.94 8.14 23.43
CA GLN A 41 9.86 7.75 24.34
C GLN A 41 9.98 8.54 25.64
N TYR A 42 11.14 8.43 26.29
CA TYR A 42 11.37 9.06 27.58
C TYR A 42 11.29 10.58 27.48
N LEU A 43 12.00 11.16 26.50
CA LEU A 43 12.08 12.61 26.33
C LEU A 43 10.71 13.23 26.00
N SER A 44 9.88 12.56 25.20
CA SER A 44 8.54 13.08 24.89
C SER A 44 7.63 13.06 26.11
N VAL A 45 7.69 12.01 26.94
CA VAL A 45 6.88 11.88 28.16
C VAL A 45 7.31 12.91 29.21
N GLU A 46 8.61 13.07 29.47
CA GLU A 46 9.09 14.04 30.45
C GLU A 46 8.87 15.49 29.97
N ALA A 47 9.09 15.76 28.68
CA ALA A 47 8.76 17.08 28.12
C ALA A 47 7.26 17.37 28.28
N LYS A 48 6.39 16.38 28.05
CA LYS A 48 4.95 16.55 28.23
C LYS A 48 4.58 16.94 29.66
N LYS A 49 5.14 16.27 30.67
CA LYS A 49 4.92 16.62 32.09
C LYS A 49 5.27 18.08 32.39
N LEU A 50 6.46 18.52 31.97
CA LEU A 50 6.91 19.90 32.17
C LEU A 50 6.00 20.94 31.49
N PHE A 51 5.52 20.63 30.28
CA PHE A 51 4.57 21.50 29.59
C PHE A 51 3.21 21.53 30.28
N GLU A 52 2.70 20.39 30.74
CA GLU A 52 1.43 20.31 31.48
C GLU A 52 1.51 21.07 32.81
N GLU A 53 2.62 20.97 33.55
CA GLU A 53 2.90 21.76 34.76
C GLU A 53 2.91 23.27 34.47
N ALA A 54 3.40 23.67 33.30
CA ALA A 54 3.37 25.06 32.82
C ALA A 54 2.00 25.47 32.23
N GLY A 55 0.99 24.59 32.25
CA GLY A 55 -0.36 24.89 31.77
C GLY A 55 -0.59 24.69 30.27
N TYR A 56 0.31 23.96 29.59
CA TYR A 56 0.20 23.61 28.18
C TYR A 56 -0.22 22.14 28.00
N THR A 57 -1.50 21.90 27.76
CA THR A 57 -2.07 20.54 27.60
C THR A 57 -2.35 20.15 26.15
N ASP A 58 -2.38 21.13 25.23
CA ASP A 58 -2.74 20.94 23.82
C ASP A 58 -1.55 21.31 22.92
N LEU A 59 -0.49 20.51 22.99
CA LEU A 59 0.73 20.66 22.20
C LEU A 59 0.95 19.45 21.28
N SER A 60 1.51 19.72 20.11
CA SER A 60 2.07 18.68 19.26
C SER A 60 3.50 18.32 19.71
N TYR A 61 3.75 17.02 19.86
CA TYR A 61 5.08 16.47 20.07
C TYR A 61 5.48 15.76 18.77
N THR A 62 6.31 16.44 17.97
CA THR A 62 6.80 15.91 16.70
C THR A 62 8.12 15.19 16.92
N ALA A 63 8.21 13.94 16.48
CA ALA A 63 9.49 13.23 16.40
C ALA A 63 9.96 13.12 14.95
N SER A 64 11.25 13.31 14.73
CA SER A 64 11.94 13.00 13.47
C SER A 64 13.28 12.38 13.84
N ASN A 65 13.57 11.13 13.53
CA ASN A 65 14.93 10.56 13.69
C ASN A 65 14.93 9.13 13.17
N ASP A 66 15.44 8.92 11.95
CA ASP A 66 15.51 7.59 11.30
C ASP A 66 14.27 6.70 11.49
N LEU A 67 13.09 7.34 11.47
CA LEU A 67 11.82 6.68 11.69
C LEU A 67 11.44 5.79 10.51
N ASP A 68 10.77 4.70 10.84
CA ASP A 68 10.08 3.78 9.94
C ASP A 68 8.79 3.26 10.62
N GLU A 69 8.03 2.44 9.91
CA GLU A 69 6.79 1.87 10.42
C GLU A 69 6.96 1.05 11.71
N TYR A 70 8.11 0.39 11.91
CA TYR A 70 8.38 -0.47 13.06
C TYR A 70 8.75 0.33 14.30
N THR A 71 9.64 1.30 14.16
CA THR A 71 10.03 2.23 15.22
C THR A 71 8.84 3.10 15.65
N ILE A 72 8.04 3.59 14.70
CA ILE A 72 6.80 4.32 15.00
C ILE A 72 5.81 3.42 15.77
N ALA A 73 5.60 2.17 15.33
CA ALA A 73 4.71 1.24 16.04
C ALA A 73 5.21 0.95 17.47
N SER A 74 6.52 0.76 17.63
CA SER A 74 7.16 0.55 18.94
C SER A 74 6.94 1.74 19.87
N LEU A 75 7.24 2.96 19.41
CA LEU A 75 7.05 4.20 20.18
C LEU A 75 5.59 4.43 20.59
N LYS A 76 4.64 4.11 19.72
CA LYS A 76 3.20 4.15 20.06
C LYS A 76 2.85 3.14 21.15
N SER A 77 3.36 1.91 21.04
CA SER A 77 3.07 0.84 22.00
C SER A 77 3.72 1.06 23.37
N SER A 78 4.85 1.76 23.43
CA SER A 78 5.56 2.09 24.66
C SER A 78 5.04 3.35 25.36
N GLY A 79 3.95 3.94 24.86
CA GLY A 79 3.31 5.09 25.48
C GLY A 79 4.07 6.41 25.31
N ALA A 80 4.87 6.57 24.25
CA ALA A 80 5.48 7.85 23.93
C ALA A 80 4.40 8.95 23.77
N ALA A 81 4.72 10.17 24.17
CA ALA A 81 3.79 11.31 24.04
C ALA A 81 3.73 11.90 22.61
N ILE A 82 4.45 11.29 21.66
CA ILE A 82 4.57 11.72 20.26
C ILE A 82 3.23 11.57 19.54
N ASN A 83 2.75 12.68 18.96
CA ASN A 83 1.49 12.72 18.21
C ASN A 83 1.66 13.21 16.75
N SER A 84 2.90 13.50 16.34
CA SER A 84 3.27 13.92 14.99
C SER A 84 4.60 13.28 14.59
N TRP A 85 4.72 12.83 13.35
CA TRP A 85 5.83 11.99 12.88
C TRP A 85 6.44 12.58 11.61
N GLY A 86 7.71 12.96 11.69
CA GLY A 86 8.51 13.40 10.55
C GLY A 86 9.38 12.26 10.04
N VAL A 87 8.96 11.63 8.94
CA VAL A 87 9.69 10.52 8.32
C VAL A 87 10.39 11.02 7.05
N GLY A 88 11.73 10.88 7.02
CA GLY A 88 12.56 11.35 5.92
C GLY A 88 13.07 10.21 5.06
N THR A 89 14.38 9.92 5.18
CA THR A 89 15.16 9.00 4.33
C THR A 89 14.44 7.70 4.04
N LYS A 90 14.05 6.94 5.07
CA LYS A 90 13.49 5.58 4.89
C LYS A 90 12.20 5.57 4.05
N LEU A 91 11.35 6.59 4.19
CA LEU A 91 10.11 6.72 3.41
C LEU A 91 10.39 7.13 1.97
N ILE A 92 11.23 8.14 1.74
CA ILE A 92 11.45 8.68 0.38
C ILE A 92 12.31 7.75 -0.49
N THR A 93 13.18 6.96 0.12
CA THR A 93 14.04 6.01 -0.61
C THR A 93 13.49 4.60 -0.68
N SER A 94 12.35 4.32 -0.03
CA SER A 94 11.87 2.95 0.20
C SER A 94 13.00 2.03 0.70
N ALA A 95 13.65 2.39 1.81
CA ALA A 95 14.98 1.87 2.18
C ALA A 95 15.12 0.33 2.14
N GLU A 96 14.10 -0.42 2.56
CA GLU A 96 14.11 -1.89 2.55
C GLU A 96 13.85 -2.51 1.16
N SER A 97 13.24 -1.75 0.25
CA SER A 97 12.92 -2.20 -1.11
C SER A 97 12.94 -1.01 -2.08
N PRO A 98 14.14 -0.51 -2.45
CA PRO A 98 14.28 0.72 -3.24
C PRO A 98 13.83 0.56 -4.70
N SER A 99 13.51 -0.66 -5.13
CA SER A 99 13.06 -0.96 -6.49
C SER A 99 11.86 -1.90 -6.49
N LEU A 100 10.82 -1.55 -7.26
CA LEU A 100 9.60 -2.36 -7.39
C LEU A 100 9.80 -3.63 -8.24
N GLY A 101 10.81 -3.69 -9.11
CA GLY A 101 11.04 -4.83 -10.00
C GLY A 101 10.04 -4.99 -11.15
N GLY A 102 9.33 -3.91 -11.53
CA GLY A 102 8.37 -3.92 -12.64
C GLY A 102 9.01 -4.24 -14.00
N VAL A 103 8.30 -5.02 -14.84
CA VAL A 103 8.79 -5.43 -16.18
C VAL A 103 7.72 -5.22 -17.26
N TYR A 104 8.18 -4.97 -18.49
CA TYR A 104 7.34 -4.98 -19.69
C TYR A 104 7.62 -6.24 -20.52
N LYS A 105 6.57 -6.96 -20.92
CA LYS A 105 6.67 -8.22 -21.67
C LYS A 105 5.61 -8.28 -22.76
N LEU A 106 6.01 -8.73 -23.96
CA LEU A 106 5.08 -9.08 -25.02
C LEU A 106 4.29 -10.33 -24.60
N ALA A 107 2.97 -10.20 -24.46
CA ALA A 107 2.09 -11.32 -24.10
C ALA A 107 1.33 -11.90 -25.31
N GLY A 108 1.24 -11.16 -26.41
CA GLY A 108 0.58 -11.58 -27.63
C GLY A 108 0.87 -10.61 -28.78
N SER A 109 0.76 -11.08 -30.01
CA SER A 109 0.89 -10.28 -31.23
C SER A 109 -0.19 -10.68 -32.22
N TYR A 110 -0.68 -9.74 -33.02
CA TYR A 110 -1.61 -10.06 -34.10
C TYR A 110 -0.85 -10.61 -35.32
N ASP A 111 -1.37 -11.70 -35.88
CA ASP A 111 -1.04 -12.21 -37.22
C ASP A 111 -2.31 -12.11 -38.07
N GLY A 112 -2.34 -11.11 -38.96
CA GLY A 112 -3.60 -10.60 -39.51
C GLY A 112 -4.57 -10.17 -38.40
N ASP A 113 -5.79 -10.70 -38.43
CA ASP A 113 -6.82 -10.45 -37.41
C ASP A 113 -6.77 -11.44 -36.23
N THR A 114 -5.81 -12.38 -36.24
CA THR A 114 -5.70 -13.43 -35.22
C THR A 114 -4.71 -13.03 -34.14
N LEU A 115 -5.15 -12.96 -32.88
CA LEU A 115 -4.24 -12.77 -31.74
C LEU A 115 -3.46 -14.06 -31.47
N VAL A 116 -2.13 -14.03 -31.64
CA VAL A 116 -1.20 -15.12 -31.32
C VAL A 116 -0.56 -14.87 -29.95
N PRO A 117 -0.88 -15.67 -28.92
CA PRO A 117 -0.28 -15.53 -27.60
C PRO A 117 1.23 -15.83 -27.61
N LYS A 118 1.99 -15.11 -26.78
CA LYS A 118 3.45 -15.25 -26.67
C LYS A 118 3.85 -15.60 -25.24
N ILE A 119 4.73 -16.59 -25.13
CA ILE A 119 5.30 -17.04 -23.87
C ILE A 119 6.82 -16.98 -23.93
N LYS A 120 7.42 -16.51 -22.84
CA LYS A 120 8.85 -16.55 -22.57
C LYS A 120 9.08 -17.60 -21.48
N VAL A 121 9.76 -18.67 -21.84
CA VAL A 121 10.17 -19.72 -20.91
C VAL A 121 11.38 -19.24 -20.11
N SER A 122 11.49 -19.70 -18.87
CA SER A 122 12.55 -19.34 -17.94
C SER A 122 12.78 -20.50 -16.97
N GLU A 123 14.02 -20.72 -16.56
CA GLU A 123 14.34 -21.70 -15.50
C GLU A 123 13.68 -21.36 -14.16
N GLU A 124 13.46 -20.07 -13.91
CA GLU A 124 12.67 -19.59 -12.78
C GLU A 124 11.19 -19.51 -13.15
N PRO A 125 10.30 -20.33 -12.54
CA PRO A 125 8.88 -20.37 -12.89
C PRO A 125 8.16 -19.02 -12.73
N GLU A 126 8.58 -18.21 -11.75
CA GLU A 126 8.01 -16.87 -11.49
C GLU A 126 8.31 -15.87 -12.62
N LYS A 127 9.34 -16.13 -13.43
CA LYS A 127 9.72 -15.29 -14.59
C LYS A 127 9.03 -15.71 -15.89
N ILE A 128 8.16 -16.73 -15.84
CA ILE A 128 7.33 -17.14 -16.98
C ILE A 128 6.10 -16.24 -17.05
N ASN A 129 5.98 -15.45 -18.13
CA ASN A 129 4.87 -14.53 -18.30
C ASN A 129 3.54 -15.26 -18.53
N ASN A 130 2.44 -14.62 -18.16
CA ASN A 130 1.10 -15.06 -18.57
C ASN A 130 0.85 -14.61 -20.02
N PRO A 131 0.51 -15.51 -20.95
CA PRO A 131 0.32 -15.20 -22.37
C PRO A 131 -1.03 -14.50 -22.62
N GLY A 132 -1.27 -14.10 -23.87
CA GLY A 132 -2.56 -13.58 -24.35
C GLY A 132 -2.88 -12.12 -23.97
N PHE A 133 -3.95 -11.60 -24.57
CA PHE A 133 -4.54 -10.32 -24.17
C PHE A 133 -5.50 -10.56 -23.01
N LYS A 134 -5.27 -9.85 -21.90
CA LYS A 134 -5.86 -10.16 -20.60
C LYS A 134 -6.58 -8.96 -20.01
N LYS A 135 -7.38 -9.23 -18.99
CA LYS A 135 -7.90 -8.25 -18.04
C LYS A 135 -7.81 -8.80 -16.62
N VAL A 136 -7.93 -7.91 -15.65
CA VAL A 136 -7.96 -8.26 -14.22
C VAL A 136 -9.26 -7.79 -13.63
N VAL A 137 -9.95 -8.70 -12.93
CA VAL A 137 -11.15 -8.39 -12.17
C VAL A 137 -10.89 -8.64 -10.69
N ARG A 138 -11.40 -7.76 -9.83
CA ARG A 138 -11.43 -7.97 -8.38
C ARG A 138 -12.78 -8.53 -7.98
N ILE A 139 -12.77 -9.58 -7.17
CA ILE A 139 -13.95 -10.22 -6.59
C ILE A 139 -14.18 -9.62 -5.20
N TYR A 140 -15.40 -9.13 -4.97
CA TYR A 140 -15.86 -8.62 -3.67
C TYR A 140 -16.96 -9.52 -3.12
N ASN A 141 -16.93 -9.77 -1.81
CA ASN A 141 -18.02 -10.46 -1.13
C ASN A 141 -19.23 -9.53 -0.89
N GLU A 142 -20.27 -10.04 -0.21
CA GLU A 142 -21.48 -9.28 0.12
C GLU A 142 -21.25 -8.07 1.04
N ASP A 143 -20.19 -8.10 1.86
CA ASP A 143 -19.75 -6.99 2.70
C ASP A 143 -18.88 -5.95 1.95
N ASN A 144 -18.76 -6.09 0.62
CA ASN A 144 -17.90 -5.28 -0.23
C ASN A 144 -16.40 -5.36 0.15
N MET A 145 -15.99 -6.48 0.73
CA MET A 145 -14.59 -6.79 1.04
C MET A 145 -13.95 -7.55 -0.13
N ALA A 146 -12.74 -7.16 -0.50
CA ALA A 146 -12.00 -7.73 -1.61
C ALA A 146 -11.41 -9.10 -1.23
N GLU A 147 -11.80 -10.14 -1.98
CA GLU A 147 -11.46 -11.54 -1.68
C GLU A 147 -10.30 -12.09 -2.50
N ALA A 148 -10.24 -11.71 -3.78
CA ALA A 148 -9.24 -12.16 -4.74
C ALA A 148 -9.22 -11.25 -5.97
N ASP A 149 -8.08 -11.21 -6.66
CA ASP A 149 -7.99 -10.73 -8.03
C ASP A 149 -7.89 -11.94 -8.98
N LEU A 150 -8.69 -11.94 -10.04
CA LEU A 150 -8.69 -12.97 -11.07
C LEU A 150 -8.17 -12.38 -12.38
N ILE A 151 -7.10 -12.96 -12.91
CA ILE A 151 -6.55 -12.62 -14.22
C ILE A 151 -7.20 -13.55 -15.25
N MET A 152 -7.81 -12.97 -16.26
CA MET A 152 -8.50 -13.72 -17.32
C MET A 152 -8.16 -13.17 -18.71
N LEU A 153 -8.42 -13.96 -19.75
CA LEU A 153 -8.41 -13.47 -21.13
C LEU A 153 -9.46 -12.38 -21.30
N HIS A 154 -9.17 -11.45 -22.21
CA HIS A 154 -9.95 -10.22 -22.33
C HIS A 154 -11.42 -10.44 -22.72
N ASP A 155 -11.68 -11.47 -23.53
CA ASP A 155 -12.98 -11.85 -24.05
C ASP A 155 -13.83 -12.66 -23.06
N GLU A 156 -13.23 -13.19 -21.99
CA GLU A 156 -13.95 -13.96 -20.98
C GLU A 156 -15.00 -13.12 -20.24
N LYS A 157 -16.10 -13.75 -19.88
CA LYS A 157 -17.20 -13.12 -19.13
C LYS A 157 -17.52 -13.97 -17.90
N ILE A 158 -17.81 -13.30 -16.80
CA ILE A 158 -18.26 -13.93 -15.56
C ILE A 158 -19.74 -13.59 -15.41
N ASP A 159 -20.57 -14.62 -15.26
CA ASP A 159 -21.98 -14.48 -14.88
C ASP A 159 -22.07 -14.43 -13.36
N THR A 160 -22.22 -13.24 -12.80
CA THR A 160 -22.27 -13.03 -11.33
C THR A 160 -23.54 -13.58 -10.68
N ASN A 161 -24.48 -14.13 -11.45
CA ASN A 161 -25.66 -14.82 -10.91
C ASN A 161 -25.38 -16.32 -10.65
N LYS A 162 -24.18 -16.80 -10.99
CA LYS A 162 -23.76 -18.19 -10.79
C LYS A 162 -22.57 -18.26 -9.83
N PRO A 163 -22.40 -19.38 -9.13
CA PRO A 163 -21.20 -19.58 -8.33
C PRO A 163 -19.94 -19.51 -9.20
N LEU A 164 -18.88 -18.86 -8.70
CA LEU A 164 -17.58 -18.79 -9.34
C LEU A 164 -16.55 -19.54 -8.48
N THR A 165 -15.93 -20.56 -9.06
CA THR A 165 -14.80 -21.25 -8.44
C THR A 165 -13.51 -20.73 -9.03
N ILE A 166 -12.56 -20.36 -8.18
CA ILE A 166 -11.18 -20.04 -8.56
C ILE A 166 -10.21 -20.97 -7.82
N PHE A 167 -8.96 -21.03 -8.27
CA PHE A 167 -7.95 -21.89 -7.69
C PHE A 167 -6.56 -21.26 -7.70
N ASP A 168 -5.72 -21.68 -6.76
CA ASP A 168 -4.32 -21.25 -6.71
C ASP A 168 -3.56 -21.80 -7.93
N PRO A 169 -2.90 -20.95 -8.75
CA PRO A 169 -2.30 -21.38 -10.01
C PRO A 169 -1.11 -22.34 -9.84
N THR A 170 -0.53 -22.44 -8.64
CA THR A 170 0.56 -23.35 -8.29
C THR A 170 0.04 -24.55 -7.52
N TYR A 171 -0.77 -24.32 -6.49
CA TYR A 171 -1.34 -25.35 -5.63
C TYR A 171 -2.77 -25.66 -6.06
N THR A 172 -2.92 -26.25 -7.23
CA THR A 172 -4.19 -26.32 -7.95
C THR A 172 -5.32 -27.03 -7.23
N TRP A 173 -5.04 -27.82 -6.18
CA TRP A 173 -6.06 -28.43 -5.30
C TRP A 173 -6.71 -27.44 -4.32
N LYS A 174 -6.16 -26.22 -4.17
CA LYS A 174 -6.73 -25.16 -3.33
C LYS A 174 -7.75 -24.38 -4.15
N HIS A 175 -9.02 -24.64 -3.90
CA HIS A 175 -10.13 -23.98 -4.56
C HIS A 175 -10.96 -23.16 -3.58
N ILE A 176 -11.61 -22.12 -4.08
CA ILE A 176 -12.61 -21.33 -3.35
C ILE A 176 -13.79 -21.08 -4.29
N THR A 177 -15.01 -21.23 -3.78
CA THR A 177 -16.24 -20.95 -4.52
C THR A 177 -16.99 -19.78 -3.90
N PHE A 178 -17.24 -18.75 -4.71
CA PHE A 178 -18.04 -17.58 -4.35
C PHE A 178 -19.47 -17.74 -4.86
N HIS A 179 -20.47 -17.44 -4.02
CA HIS A 179 -21.89 -17.58 -4.38
C HIS A 179 -22.59 -16.22 -4.49
N ASN A 180 -22.40 -15.34 -3.49
CA ASN A 180 -22.88 -13.96 -3.48
C ASN A 180 -21.67 -13.03 -3.58
N TYR A 181 -21.39 -12.55 -4.79
CA TYR A 181 -20.23 -11.71 -5.02
C TYR A 181 -20.49 -10.67 -6.11
N THR A 182 -19.69 -9.61 -6.10
CA THR A 182 -19.62 -8.66 -7.20
C THR A 182 -18.21 -8.65 -7.78
N ILE A 183 -18.07 -8.16 -9.00
CA ILE A 183 -16.77 -8.02 -9.66
C ILE A 183 -16.56 -6.59 -10.14
N LYS A 184 -15.29 -6.18 -10.14
CA LYS A 184 -14.85 -4.90 -10.71
C LYS A 184 -13.66 -5.12 -11.61
N GLU A 185 -13.78 -4.73 -12.88
CA GLU A 185 -12.63 -4.66 -13.78
C GLU A 185 -11.68 -3.55 -13.32
N LEU A 186 -10.42 -3.92 -13.09
CA LEU A 186 -9.41 -3.01 -12.51
C LEU A 186 -8.70 -2.16 -13.55
N GLN A 187 -8.53 -2.69 -14.76
CA GLN A 187 -7.87 -2.00 -15.85
C GLN A 187 -8.88 -1.19 -16.65
N LYS A 188 -8.56 0.07 -16.93
CA LYS A 188 -9.36 0.94 -17.80
C LYS A 188 -8.44 1.58 -18.85
N PRO A 189 -8.89 1.68 -20.11
CA PRO A 189 -8.09 2.29 -21.16
C PRO A 189 -7.87 3.78 -20.85
N LEU A 190 -6.60 4.18 -20.71
CA LEU A 190 -6.20 5.58 -20.56
C LEU A 190 -6.09 6.28 -21.92
N PHE A 191 -5.64 5.54 -22.94
CA PHE A 191 -5.53 6.02 -24.31
C PHE A 191 -6.31 5.08 -25.24
N LYS A 192 -6.99 5.64 -26.23
CA LYS A 192 -7.63 4.91 -27.33
C LYS A 192 -7.26 5.59 -28.64
N ASN A 193 -6.63 4.87 -29.56
CA ASN A 193 -6.19 5.40 -30.86
C ASN A 193 -5.37 6.71 -30.74
N GLY A 194 -4.47 6.78 -29.76
CA GLY A 194 -3.65 7.98 -29.50
C GLY A 194 -4.35 9.08 -28.69
N GLU A 195 -5.66 9.00 -28.49
CA GLU A 195 -6.40 10.00 -27.71
C GLU A 195 -6.48 9.62 -26.23
N CYS A 196 -6.08 10.55 -25.36
CA CYS A 196 -6.24 10.41 -23.91
C CYS A 196 -7.73 10.46 -23.53
N LYS A 197 -8.22 9.40 -22.90
CA LYS A 197 -9.57 9.31 -22.32
C LYS A 197 -9.56 9.48 -20.79
N TYR A 198 -8.39 9.68 -20.21
CA TYR A 198 -8.25 9.89 -18.78
C TYR A 198 -8.72 11.30 -18.39
N VAL A 199 -9.58 11.35 -17.38
CA VAL A 199 -9.96 12.60 -16.72
C VAL A 199 -9.09 12.75 -15.49
N SER A 200 -8.34 13.85 -15.43
CA SER A 200 -7.45 14.15 -14.31
C SER A 200 -8.24 14.23 -13.00
N LYS A 201 -7.63 13.72 -11.93
CA LYS A 201 -8.18 13.77 -10.57
C LYS A 201 -7.27 14.65 -9.72
N SER A 202 -7.87 15.41 -8.80
CA SER A 202 -7.14 16.10 -7.76
C SER A 202 -6.45 15.11 -6.81
N VAL A 203 -5.42 15.58 -6.13
CA VAL A 203 -4.72 14.80 -5.09
C VAL A 203 -5.70 14.32 -4.00
N ASN A 204 -6.70 15.14 -3.65
CA ASN A 204 -7.70 14.79 -2.65
C ASN A 204 -8.63 13.67 -3.13
N GLU A 205 -9.04 13.67 -4.40
CA GLU A 205 -9.82 12.58 -4.99
C GLU A 205 -9.02 11.29 -5.07
N VAL A 206 -7.73 11.36 -5.42
CA VAL A 206 -6.84 10.19 -5.42
C VAL A 206 -6.67 9.64 -4.00
N LYS A 207 -6.42 10.50 -3.01
CA LYS A 207 -6.31 10.11 -1.59
C LYS A 207 -7.58 9.45 -1.10
N LYS A 208 -8.75 10.04 -1.39
CA LYS A 208 -10.05 9.47 -1.05
C LYS A 208 -10.22 8.09 -1.70
N TYR A 209 -9.96 7.99 -3.00
CA TYR A 209 -10.05 6.72 -3.71
C TYR A 209 -9.17 5.63 -3.10
N VAL A 210 -7.90 5.94 -2.78
CA VAL A 210 -6.99 4.99 -2.14
C VAL A 210 -7.52 4.54 -0.78
N ASN A 211 -7.98 5.47 0.06
CA ASN A 211 -8.58 5.12 1.36
C ASN A 211 -9.83 4.25 1.21
N ASP A 212 -10.72 4.60 0.28
CA ASP A 212 -11.93 3.83 0.01
C ASP A 212 -11.58 2.40 -0.44
N GLN A 213 -10.56 2.23 -1.32
CA GLN A 213 -10.11 0.90 -1.72
C GLN A 213 -9.37 0.15 -0.59
N PHE A 214 -8.55 0.83 0.20
CA PHE A 214 -7.84 0.23 1.33
C PHE A 214 -8.82 -0.28 2.39
N ASN A 215 -9.94 0.40 2.60
CA ASN A 215 -11.01 -0.02 3.50
C ASN A 215 -11.76 -1.27 3.03
N THR A 216 -11.70 -1.62 1.74
CA THR A 216 -12.22 -2.90 1.24
C THR A 216 -11.29 -4.09 1.52
N LEU A 217 -10.09 -3.87 2.06
CA LEU A 217 -9.15 -4.94 2.38
C LEU A 217 -9.34 -5.41 3.82
N TRP A 218 -9.36 -6.74 4.01
CA TRP A 218 -9.33 -7.38 5.32
C TRP A 218 -8.07 -7.00 6.10
N ASP A 219 -8.17 -6.88 7.44
CA ASP A 219 -7.03 -6.57 8.32
C ASP A 219 -5.89 -7.59 8.20
N ALA A 220 -6.20 -8.84 7.81
CA ALA A 220 -5.19 -9.85 7.51
C ALA A 220 -4.23 -9.45 6.39
N TYR A 221 -4.65 -8.61 5.44
CA TYR A 221 -3.83 -8.11 4.34
C TYR A 221 -3.09 -6.81 4.68
N LYS A 222 -3.50 -6.09 5.72
CA LYS A 222 -3.01 -4.73 6.05
C LYS A 222 -1.91 -4.71 7.12
N ARG A 223 -1.64 -5.84 7.78
CA ARG A 223 -0.61 -5.95 8.83
C ARG A 223 0.79 -5.82 8.23
N PHE A 224 1.73 -5.23 8.97
CA PHE A 224 3.15 -5.16 8.56
C PHE A 224 3.81 -6.55 8.62
N SER A 225 3.67 -7.25 9.74
CA SER A 225 4.25 -8.57 9.95
C SER A 225 3.23 -9.70 9.76
N ASN A 226 3.68 -10.83 9.21
CA ASN A 226 2.88 -12.04 9.01
C ASN A 226 1.54 -11.78 8.30
N HIS A 227 1.54 -10.88 7.30
CA HIS A 227 0.36 -10.61 6.50
C HIS A 227 -0.03 -11.82 5.66
N LYS A 228 -1.33 -11.99 5.43
CA LYS A 228 -1.83 -13.02 4.53
C LYS A 228 -1.46 -12.64 3.10
N LYS A 229 -1.04 -13.61 2.28
CA LYS A 229 -0.85 -13.39 0.84
C LYS A 229 -2.21 -13.12 0.18
N TYR A 230 -2.33 -12.00 -0.52
CA TYR A 230 -3.52 -11.69 -1.30
C TYR A 230 -3.62 -12.64 -2.50
N LYS A 231 -4.83 -13.13 -2.80
CA LYS A 231 -5.04 -14.14 -3.85
C LYS A 231 -5.04 -13.46 -5.20
N VAL A 232 -4.18 -13.93 -6.10
CA VAL A 232 -4.07 -13.45 -7.49
C VAL A 232 -4.01 -14.68 -8.37
N ASP A 233 -5.17 -15.07 -8.86
CA ASP A 233 -5.39 -16.36 -9.50
C ASP A 233 -5.60 -16.21 -11.01
N LEU A 234 -5.54 -17.33 -11.74
CA LEU A 234 -5.80 -17.36 -13.18
C LEU A 234 -7.17 -18.01 -13.42
N SER A 235 -7.94 -17.49 -14.37
CA SER A 235 -9.09 -18.22 -14.91
C SER A 235 -8.65 -19.55 -15.53
N ASP A 236 -9.50 -20.57 -15.50
CA ASP A 236 -9.25 -21.88 -16.12
C ASP A 236 -8.69 -21.75 -17.54
N LYS A 237 -9.32 -20.93 -18.40
CA LYS A 237 -8.89 -20.76 -19.79
C LYS A 237 -7.48 -20.19 -19.92
N LEU A 238 -7.15 -19.14 -19.17
CA LEU A 238 -5.80 -18.56 -19.17
C LEU A 238 -4.76 -19.53 -18.60
N TRP A 239 -5.10 -20.27 -17.54
CA TRP A 239 -4.22 -21.26 -16.96
C TRP A 239 -3.93 -22.39 -17.96
N THR A 240 -4.95 -22.94 -18.60
CA THR A 240 -4.82 -23.96 -19.66
C THR A 240 -3.99 -23.44 -20.83
N LEU A 241 -4.26 -22.23 -21.34
CA LEU A 241 -3.48 -21.61 -22.41
C LEU A 241 -1.99 -21.52 -22.04
N LYS A 242 -1.68 -21.13 -20.80
CA LYS A 242 -0.30 -21.05 -20.33
C LYS A 242 0.36 -22.43 -20.30
N SER A 243 -0.32 -23.43 -19.75
CA SER A 243 0.16 -24.81 -19.64
C SER A 243 0.41 -25.41 -21.03
N ASP A 244 -0.55 -25.28 -21.95
CA ASP A 244 -0.42 -25.80 -23.32
C ASP A 244 0.77 -25.18 -24.06
N LEU A 245 0.96 -23.86 -23.91
CA LEU A 245 2.11 -23.19 -24.51
C LEU A 245 3.43 -23.64 -23.91
N LEU A 246 3.50 -23.86 -22.59
CA LEU A 246 4.71 -24.39 -21.96
C LEU A 246 5.04 -25.80 -22.45
N ASP A 247 4.04 -26.67 -22.51
CA ASP A 247 4.24 -28.05 -22.96
C ASP A 247 4.61 -28.12 -24.44
N SER A 248 4.10 -27.21 -25.27
CA SER A 248 4.52 -27.08 -26.67
C SER A 248 5.99 -26.70 -26.84
N LYS A 249 6.61 -26.04 -25.84
CA LYS A 249 8.01 -25.57 -25.89
C LYS A 249 9.00 -26.55 -25.26
N LYS A 250 8.55 -27.44 -24.37
CA LYS A 250 9.37 -28.53 -23.81
C LYS A 250 9.67 -29.66 -24.81
N ARG A 251 8.99 -29.68 -25.97
CA ARG A 251 9.19 -30.67 -27.04
C ARG A 251 10.26 -30.26 -28.07
N LEU A 252 10.99 -29.19 -27.81
CA LEU A 252 12.18 -28.73 -28.55
C LEU A 252 13.42 -28.97 -27.71
#